data_AF-A0A225VMX9-F1
#
_entry.id   AF-A0A225VMX9-F1
#
_cell.length_a   1.000
_cell.length_b   1.000
_cell.length_c   1.000
_cell.angle_alpha   90.00
_cell.angle_beta   90.00
_cell.angle_gamma   90.00
#
_symmetry.space_group_name_H-M   'P 1'
#
loop_
_entity.id
_entity.type
_entity.pdbx_description
1 polymer ?
#
loop_
_entity_poly.entity_id
_entity_poly.type
_entity_poly.pdbx_seq_one_letter_code
_entity_poly.pdbx_strand_id
1 'polypeptide(L)'
;MVWAAFIYRRKSPLVYRCIKAHKGNFSEQEFKVLDRPFKSPDLTPIANLWSIMSRRVYQNGKQFDRVLQLNEARFEVWEGIPITILLSLIESMPC
;
A
#
# COMPACT_ATOMS: atom_id res chain seq x y z
N MET A 1 1.54 -23.94 1.47
CA MET A 1 0.89 -23.03 0.51
C MET A 1 -0.31 -22.32 1.16
N VAL A 2 -0.09 -21.42 2.13
CA VAL A 2 -1.20 -20.76 2.85
C VAL A 2 -0.81 -19.34 3.30
N TRP A 3 -0.54 -18.41 2.38
CA TRP A 3 -0.49 -16.96 2.72
C TRP A 3 -1.03 -16.03 1.62
N ALA A 4 -1.66 -16.57 0.57
CA ALA A 4 -2.32 -15.76 -0.47
C ALA A 4 -3.80 -15.44 -0.14
N ALA A 5 -4.38 -16.06 0.90
CA ALA A 5 -5.83 -16.02 1.12
C ALA A 5 -6.33 -14.93 2.10
N PHE A 6 -5.45 -14.17 2.76
CA PHE A 6 -5.86 -13.28 3.87
C PHE A 6 -5.91 -11.77 3.57
N ILE A 7 -5.49 -11.31 2.39
CA ILE A 7 -5.65 -9.90 1.97
C ILE A 7 -6.55 -9.77 0.73
N TYR A 8 -7.65 -10.53 0.72
CA TYR A 8 -8.78 -10.21 -0.15
C TYR A 8 -10.07 -10.24 0.68
N ARG A 9 -10.24 -9.22 1.52
CA ARG A 9 -11.53 -8.96 2.17
C ARG A 9 -11.90 -7.48 2.04
N ARG A 10 -12.42 -7.16 0.85
CA ARG A 10 -13.48 -6.17 0.58
C ARG A 10 -13.13 -4.70 0.89
N LYS A 11 -12.54 -3.97 -0.07
CA LYS A 11 -12.88 -2.53 -0.16
C LYS A 11 -14.36 -2.45 -0.51
N SER A 12 -15.17 -2.04 0.45
CA SER A 12 -16.63 -1.95 0.34
C SER A 12 -17.03 -0.93 -0.73
N PRO A 13 -18.07 -1.18 -1.55
CA PRO A 13 -18.63 -0.19 -2.48
C PRO A 13 -18.98 1.16 -1.83
N LEU A 14 -19.22 1.16 -0.51
CA LEU A 14 -19.49 2.36 0.29
C LEU A 14 -18.28 3.29 0.40
N VAL A 15 -17.05 2.77 0.49
CA VAL A 15 -15.82 3.60 0.55
C VAL A 15 -15.66 4.40 -0.73
N TYR A 16 -15.98 3.78 -1.88
CA TYR A 16 -15.98 4.46 -3.17
C TYR A 16 -17.12 5.50 -3.29
N ARG A 17 -18.30 5.19 -2.75
CA ARG A 17 -19.45 6.11 -2.74
C ARG A 17 -19.19 7.36 -1.90
N CYS A 18 -18.51 7.23 -0.76
CA CYS A 18 -18.14 8.37 0.09
C CYS A 18 -17.15 9.33 -0.59
N ILE A 19 -16.16 8.81 -1.34
CA ILE A 19 -15.22 9.65 -2.11
C ILE A 19 -15.96 10.43 -3.21
N LYS A 20 -16.93 9.78 -3.87
CA LYS A 20 -17.75 10.42 -4.91
C LYS A 20 -18.74 11.44 -4.33
N ALA A 21 -19.28 11.18 -3.15
CA ALA A 21 -20.20 12.07 -2.43
C ALA A 21 -19.51 13.30 -1.81
N HIS A 22 -18.23 13.20 -1.43
CA HIS A 22 -17.45 14.32 -0.90
C HIS A 22 -16.78 15.21 -1.95
N LYS A 23 -17.03 14.99 -3.26
CA LYS A 23 -16.55 15.91 -4.32
C LYS A 23 -16.97 17.37 -4.12
N GLY A 24 -18.00 17.64 -3.32
CA GLY A 24 -18.48 18.98 -3.02
C GLY A 24 -17.69 19.77 -1.97
N ASN A 25 -16.77 19.15 -1.21
CA ASN A 25 -16.08 19.81 -0.10
C ASN A 25 -14.54 19.87 -0.25
N PHE A 26 -14.00 19.55 -1.43
CA PHE A 26 -12.59 19.79 -1.73
C PHE A 26 -12.42 21.18 -2.35
N SER A 27 -12.76 22.22 -1.59
CA SER A 27 -12.39 23.58 -1.96
C SER A 27 -10.88 23.74 -1.71
N GLU A 28 -10.14 24.07 -2.77
CA GLU A 28 -8.76 24.62 -2.77
C GLU A 28 -7.54 23.69 -2.96
N GLN A 29 -7.69 22.41 -3.26
CA GLN A 29 -6.57 21.64 -3.83
C GLN A 29 -6.96 21.02 -5.17
N GLU A 30 -6.27 21.43 -6.24
CA GLU A 30 -6.33 20.82 -7.56
C GLU A 30 -5.74 19.39 -7.51
N PHE A 31 -6.47 18.46 -6.88
CA PHE A 31 -6.15 17.05 -6.97
C PHE A 31 -6.57 16.54 -8.33
N LYS A 32 -5.59 16.37 -9.23
CA LYS A 32 -5.80 15.63 -10.47
C LYS A 32 -6.08 14.16 -10.12
N VAL A 33 -7.35 13.79 -10.16
CA VAL A 33 -7.77 12.39 -10.03
C VAL A 33 -7.28 11.65 -11.27
N LEU A 34 -6.39 10.68 -11.09
CA LEU A 34 -5.91 9.82 -12.17
C LEU A 34 -7.02 8.84 -12.57
N ASP A 35 -7.42 8.86 -13.85
CA ASP A 35 -8.38 7.92 -14.46
C ASP A 35 -7.72 6.54 -14.65
N ARG A 36 -7.40 5.85 -13.55
CA ARG A 36 -6.88 4.49 -13.64
C ARG A 36 -8.01 3.50 -13.92
N PRO A 37 -7.82 2.55 -14.85
CA PRO A 37 -8.76 1.45 -15.02
C PRO A 37 -8.80 0.64 -13.72
N PHE A 38 -10.01 0.50 -13.19
CA PHE A 38 -10.37 -0.08 -11.89
C PHE A 38 -9.89 -1.52 -11.60
N LYS A 39 -9.09 -2.13 -12.47
CA LYS A 39 -8.92 -3.59 -12.53
C LYS A 39 -7.50 -4.10 -12.31
N SER A 40 -6.50 -3.27 -12.03
CA SER A 40 -5.14 -3.72 -11.72
C SER A 40 -4.75 -3.38 -10.27
N PRO A 41 -5.11 -4.23 -9.29
CA PRO A 41 -4.62 -4.09 -7.91
C PRO A 41 -3.07 -4.12 -7.83
N ASP A 42 -2.43 -4.71 -8.84
CA ASP A 42 -0.98 -4.87 -8.97
C ASP A 42 -0.23 -3.58 -9.34
N LEU A 43 -0.94 -2.49 -9.68
CA LEU A 43 -0.35 -1.22 -10.13
C LEU A 43 -0.60 -0.07 -9.15
N THR A 44 -0.56 -0.33 -7.84
CA THR A 44 -0.59 0.75 -6.85
C THR A 44 0.76 0.84 -6.13
N PRO A 45 1.38 2.03 -5.97
CA PRO A 45 2.71 2.14 -5.36
C PRO A 45 2.70 1.54 -3.95
N ILE A 46 1.57 1.66 -3.26
CA ILE A 46 1.36 1.13 -1.92
C ILE A 46 1.39 -0.40 -1.88
N ALA A 47 0.85 -1.11 -2.88
CA ALA A 47 0.93 -2.56 -2.94
C ALA A 47 2.38 -3.04 -3.14
N ASN A 48 3.12 -2.36 -4.04
CA ASN A 48 4.54 -2.64 -4.25
C ASN A 48 5.38 -2.35 -3.00
N LEU A 49 5.08 -1.26 -2.30
CA LEU A 49 5.72 -0.91 -1.03
C LEU A 49 5.49 -1.97 0.03
N TRP A 50 4.25 -2.46 0.18
CA TRP A 50 3.94 -3.56 1.10
C TRP A 50 4.72 -4.84 0.78
N SER A 51 4.87 -5.18 -0.51
CA SER A 51 5.69 -6.32 -0.92
C SER A 51 7.17 -6.15 -0.52
N ILE A 52 7.75 -4.96 -0.72
CA ILE A 52 9.13 -4.66 -0.32
C ILE A 52 9.29 -4.77 1.20
N MET A 53 8.38 -4.15 1.95
CA MET A 53 8.41 -4.20 3.42
C MET A 53 8.30 -5.63 3.94
N SER A 54 7.36 -6.42 3.42
CA SER A 54 7.17 -7.81 3.83
C SER A 54 8.43 -8.65 3.58
N ARG A 55 9.07 -8.51 2.41
CA ARG A 55 10.32 -9.23 2.10
C ARG A 55 11.46 -8.88 3.06
N ARG A 56 11.57 -7.62 3.49
CA ARG A 56 12.58 -7.19 4.46
C ARG A 56 12.28 -7.66 5.88
N VAL A 57 11.02 -7.56 6.32
CA VAL A 57 10.59 -7.99 7.67
C VAL A 57 10.86 -9.48 7.89
N TYR A 58 10.59 -10.31 6.88
CA TYR A 58 10.74 -11.77 6.95
C TYR A 58 12.01 -12.29 6.25
N GLN A 59 13.00 -11.40 6.02
CA GLN A 59 14.24 -11.76 5.34
C GLN A 59 14.94 -12.92 6.07
N ASN A 60 15.58 -13.81 5.30
CA ASN A 60 16.29 -15.00 5.81
C ASN A 60 15.39 -15.94 6.64
N GLY A 61 14.09 -15.95 6.39
CA GLY A 61 13.15 -16.82 7.09
C GLY A 61 12.85 -16.38 8.53
N LYS A 62 13.20 -15.14 8.91
CA LYS A 62 12.91 -14.57 10.24
C LYS A 62 11.42 -14.76 10.57
N GLN A 63 11.14 -15.32 11.75
CA GLN A 63 9.80 -15.45 12.31
C GLN A 63 9.72 -14.65 13.62
N PHE A 64 8.51 -14.37 14.08
CA PHE A 64 8.27 -13.60 15.29
C PHE A 64 7.30 -14.36 16.19
N ASP A 65 7.69 -14.56 17.45
CA ASP A 65 6.85 -15.24 18.44
C ASP A 65 5.85 -14.29 19.11
N ARG A 66 6.10 -12.98 19.02
CA ARG A 66 5.29 -11.93 19.65
C ARG A 66 4.93 -10.83 18.67
N VAL A 67 3.70 -10.33 18.79
CA VAL A 67 3.20 -9.20 17.99
C VAL A 67 4.04 -7.93 18.19
N LEU A 68 4.57 -7.71 19.39
CA LEU A 68 5.46 -6.57 19.69
C LEU A 68 6.72 -6.59 18.82
N GLN A 69 7.40 -7.75 18.71
CA GLN A 69 8.61 -7.89 17.90
C GLN A 69 8.33 -7.68 16.41
N LEU A 70 7.18 -8.13 15.92
CA LEU A 70 6.74 -7.87 14.55
C LEU A 70 6.47 -6.38 14.32
N ASN A 71 5.85 -5.70 15.29
CA ASN A 71 5.59 -4.26 15.19
C ASN A 71 6.89 -3.46 15.13
N GLU A 72 7.85 -3.75 16.02
CA GLU A 72 9.17 -3.13 16.03
C GLU A 72 9.88 -3.34 14.69
N ALA A 73 9.96 -4.58 14.20
CA ALA A 73 10.57 -4.89 12.92
C ALA A 73 9.89 -4.17 11.73
N ARG A 74 8.57 -3.99 11.78
CA ARG A 74 7.83 -3.23 10.75
C ARG A 74 8.24 -1.76 10.75
N PHE A 75 8.39 -1.14 11.92
CA PHE A 75 8.83 0.25 12.04
C PHE A 75 10.29 0.41 11.60
N GLU A 76 11.19 -0.47 12.03
CA GLU A 76 12.59 -0.47 11.58
C GLU A 76 12.70 -0.57 10.06
N VAL A 77 11.94 -1.48 9.44
CA VAL A 77 11.93 -1.63 7.98
C VAL A 77 11.36 -0.39 7.30
N TRP A 78 10.31 0.24 7.86
CA TRP A 78 9.72 1.46 7.33
C TRP A 78 10.71 2.63 7.33
N GLU A 79 11.34 2.91 8.48
CA GLU A 79 12.34 3.97 8.63
C GLU A 79 13.59 3.71 7.76
N GLY A 80 13.92 2.44 7.53
CA GLY A 80 15.02 2.04 6.67
C GLY A 80 14.73 2.10 5.16
N ILE A 81 13.53 2.48 4.71
CA ILE A 81 13.22 2.60 3.28
C ILE A 81 13.76 3.92 2.74
N PRO A 82 14.72 3.91 1.78
CA PRO A 82 15.15 5.13 1.14
C PRO A 82 14.02 5.77 0.35
N ILE A 83 13.91 7.11 0.42
CA ILE A 83 12.94 7.90 -0.34
C ILE A 83 13.02 7.64 -1.86
N THR A 84 14.20 7.31 -2.37
CA THR A 84 14.43 6.96 -3.78
C THR A 84 13.66 5.71 -4.22
N ILE A 85 13.41 4.76 -3.30
CA ILE A 85 12.54 3.61 -3.59
C ILE A 85 11.09 4.08 -3.72
N LEU A 86 10.63 4.99 -2.85
CA LEU A 86 9.27 5.51 -2.93
C LEU A 86 9.04 6.30 -4.23
N LEU A 87 10.01 7.11 -4.64
CA LEU A 87 9.96 7.85 -5.90
C LEU A 87 9.95 6.92 -7.11
N SER A 88 10.83 5.92 -7.17
CA SER A 88 10.84 4.96 -8.28
C SER A 88 9.54 4.14 -8.37
N LEU A 89 8.89 3.83 -7.25
CA LEU A 89 7.57 3.20 -7.25
C LEU A 89 6.49 4.10 -7.86
N ILE A 90 6.56 5.42 -7.65
CA ILE A 90 5.64 6.38 -8.25
C ILE A 90 5.93 6.52 -9.75
N GLU A 91 7.19 6.63 -10.13
CA GLU A 91 7.63 6.75 -11.54
C GLU A 91 7.37 5.48 -12.36
N SER A 92 7.37 4.31 -11.72
CA SER A 92 7.05 3.03 -12.39
C SER A 92 5.58 2.87 -12.78
N MET A 93 4.71 3.78 -12.32
CA MET A 93 3.29 3.75 -12.65
C MET A 93 3.11 4.16 -14.12
N PRO A 94 2.49 3.34 -14.98
CA PRO A 94 2.09 3.82 -16.29
C PRO A 94 1.07 4.94 -16.12
N CYS A 95 1.34 6.07 -16.79
CA CYS A 95 0.42 7.20 -16.92
C CYS A 95 -0.79 6.82 -17.78
#